data_AF-A0A434FU04-F1
#
_entry.id   AF-A0A434FU04-F1
#
_cell.length_a   1.000
_cell.length_b   1.000
_cell.length_c   1.000
_cell.angle_alpha   90.00
_cell.angle_beta   90.00
_cell.angle_gamma   90.00
#
_symmetry.space_group_name_H-M   'P 1'
#
loop_
_entity.id
_entity.type
_entity.pdbx_description
1 polymer ?
#
loop_
_entity_poly.entity_id
_entity_poly.type
_entity_poly.pdbx_seq_one_letter_code
_entity_poly.pdbx_strand_id
1 'polypeptide(L)'
;MDPISKFLTDYKIPIGPWGKAFFSFLTDNFDTIFRAFSNGLNFVLDGAVDLLLMVPPVLLALVIAVIAWFLQRSRPLAIGVFLGLIFIINQNLWKQTVQTLVLVVAAAAMAMAIGVPLGIWAAHKPKVYRVMLPVLDLMQTLPTFVYLIPVLTLF
;
A
#
# COMPACT_ATOMS: atom_id res chain seq x y z
N MET A 1 -0.26 -0.38 45.16
CA MET A 1 0.21 -1.55 44.40
C MET A 1 0.72 -2.55 45.41
N ASP A 2 0.27 -3.80 45.32
CA ASP A 2 0.77 -4.90 46.15
C ASP A 2 2.26 -5.17 45.86
N PRO A 3 2.99 -5.81 46.79
CA PRO A 3 4.43 -6.04 46.65
C PRO A 3 4.83 -6.79 45.37
N ILE A 4 3.96 -7.67 44.86
CA ILE A 4 4.21 -8.48 43.67
C ILE A 4 4.08 -7.59 42.42
N SER A 5 3.02 -6.78 42.32
CA SER A 5 2.86 -5.81 41.23
C SER A 5 4.03 -4.82 41.16
N LYS A 6 4.53 -4.35 42.32
CA LYS A 6 5.68 -3.42 42.37
C LYS A 6 6.96 -4.07 41.82
N PHE A 7 7.25 -5.30 42.24
CA PHE A 7 8.38 -6.07 41.74
C PHE A 7 8.31 -6.28 40.22
N LEU A 8 7.14 -6.60 39.67
CA LEU A 8 6.95 -6.77 38.22
C LEU A 8 7.14 -5.46 37.45
N THR A 9 6.72 -4.31 38.01
CA THR A 9 6.90 -3.01 37.37
C THR A 9 8.33 -2.47 37.44
N ASP A 10 9.14 -2.96 38.39
CA ASP A 10 10.54 -2.55 38.53
C ASP A 10 11.44 -3.28 37.51
N TYR A 11 11.06 -4.48 37.07
CA TYR A 11 11.78 -5.27 36.05
C TYR A 11 11.03 -5.35 34.72
N LYS A 12 10.85 -4.20 34.06
CA LYS A 12 10.19 -4.15 32.75
C LYS A 12 11.05 -4.77 31.67
N ILE A 13 10.43 -5.61 30.85
CA ILE A 13 11.06 -6.09 29.61
C ILE A 13 11.19 -4.90 28.64
N PRO A 14 12.41 -4.57 28.18
CA PRO A 14 12.65 -3.37 27.38
C PRO A 14 12.33 -3.59 25.88
N ILE A 15 11.07 -3.92 25.57
CA ILE A 15 10.60 -4.19 24.20
C ILE A 15 10.84 -2.98 23.28
N GLY A 16 10.58 -1.77 23.75
CA GLY A 16 10.79 -0.54 22.97
C GLY A 16 12.24 -0.34 22.54
N PRO A 17 13.21 -0.33 23.48
CA PRO A 17 14.64 -0.27 23.15
C PRO A 17 15.10 -1.40 22.23
N TRP A 18 14.62 -2.63 22.43
CA TRP A 18 14.96 -3.75 21.54
C TRP A 18 14.44 -3.54 20.12
N GLY A 19 13.20 -3.08 19.97
CA GLY A 19 12.64 -2.72 18.67
C GLY A 19 13.46 -1.61 17.99
N LYS A 20 13.79 -0.54 18.73
CA LYS A 20 14.62 0.55 18.19
C LYS A 20 15.99 0.06 17.73
N ALA A 21 16.67 -0.76 18.54
CA ALA A 21 17.98 -1.32 18.19
C ALA A 21 17.89 -2.21 16.94
N PHE A 22 16.84 -3.02 16.82
CA PHE A 22 16.60 -3.84 15.64
C PHE A 22 16.37 -3.01 14.37
N PHE A 23 15.53 -1.98 14.42
CA PHE A 23 15.33 -1.08 13.27
C PHE A 23 16.59 -0.30 12.92
N SER A 24 17.35 0.17 13.92
CA SER A 24 18.62 0.86 13.69
C SER A 24 19.62 -0.06 12.99
N PHE A 25 19.72 -1.33 13.42
CA PHE A 25 20.54 -2.32 12.74
C PHE A 25 20.12 -2.52 11.26
N LEU A 26 18.82 -2.59 10.98
CA LEU A 26 18.34 -2.72 9.60
C LEU A 26 18.68 -1.49 8.75
N THR A 27 18.45 -0.28 9.26
CA THR A 27 18.78 0.94 8.52
C THR A 27 20.30 1.06 8.32
N ASP A 28 21.10 0.83 9.35
CA ASP A 28 22.55 1.06 9.26
C ASP A 28 23.25 0.09 8.30
N ASN A 29 22.68 -1.11 8.09
CA ASN A 29 23.30 -2.14 7.25
C ASN A 29 22.64 -2.31 5.87
N PHE A 30 21.33 -2.04 5.75
CA PHE A 30 20.55 -2.32 4.54
C PHE A 30 19.98 -1.06 3.86
N ASP A 31 20.28 0.15 4.35
CA ASP A 31 19.80 1.42 3.78
C ASP A 31 20.02 1.50 2.26
N THR A 32 21.18 1.09 1.76
CA THR A 32 21.44 1.11 0.31
C THR A 32 20.47 0.23 -0.48
N ILE A 33 20.14 -0.96 0.04
CA ILE A 33 19.20 -1.89 -0.61
C ILE A 33 17.78 -1.31 -0.56
N PHE A 34 17.37 -0.75 0.60
CA PHE A 34 16.05 -0.13 0.73
C PHE A 34 15.91 1.10 -0.18
N ARG A 35 16.91 1.99 -0.24
CA ARG A 35 16.91 3.13 -1.16
C ARG A 35 16.87 2.71 -2.62
N ALA A 36 17.64 1.70 -3.01
CA ALA A 36 17.61 1.18 -4.38
C ALA A 36 16.20 0.66 -4.74
N PHE A 37 15.57 -0.06 -3.82
CA PHE A 37 14.19 -0.54 -3.98
C PHE A 37 13.18 0.61 -4.04
N SER A 38 13.22 1.57 -3.10
CA SER A 38 12.34 2.76 -3.11
C SER A 38 12.51 3.56 -4.40
N ASN A 39 13.74 3.79 -4.84
CA ASN A 39 14.00 4.53 -6.08
C ASN A 39 13.43 3.78 -7.29
N GLY A 40 13.57 2.46 -7.35
CA GLY A 40 12.97 1.64 -8.39
C GLY A 40 11.44 1.71 -8.39
N LEU A 41 10.82 1.63 -7.20
CA LEU A 41 9.38 1.74 -7.06
C LEU A 41 8.88 3.14 -7.45
N ASN A 42 9.50 4.19 -6.94
CA ASN A 42 9.17 5.58 -7.26
C ASN A 42 9.34 5.87 -8.75
N PHE A 43 10.40 5.37 -9.39
CA PHE A 43 10.58 5.50 -10.83
C PHE A 43 9.39 4.94 -11.62
N VAL A 44 8.87 3.77 -11.23
CA VAL A 44 7.72 3.16 -11.90
C VAL A 44 6.42 3.92 -11.59
N LEU A 45 6.21 4.28 -10.32
CA LEU A 45 4.99 4.97 -9.88
C LEU A 45 4.90 6.39 -10.43
N ASP A 46 5.94 7.19 -10.26
CA ASP A 46 6.00 8.56 -10.77
C ASP A 46 6.00 8.56 -12.30
N GLY A 47 6.71 7.63 -12.93
CA GLY A 47 6.65 7.44 -14.38
C GLY A 47 5.23 7.15 -14.88
N ALA A 48 4.47 6.29 -14.19
CA ALA A 48 3.07 6.02 -14.54
C ALA A 48 2.16 7.25 -14.31
N VAL A 49 2.38 8.01 -13.23
CA VAL A 49 1.67 9.26 -12.97
C VAL A 49 1.95 10.28 -14.08
N ASP A 50 3.22 10.50 -14.41
CA ASP A 50 3.63 11.47 -15.43
C ASP A 50 3.11 11.12 -16.81
N LEU A 51 3.12 9.83 -17.18
CA LEU A 51 2.53 9.34 -18.43
C LEU A 51 1.02 9.65 -18.53
N LEU A 52 0.28 9.45 -17.43
CA LEU A 52 -1.15 9.77 -17.41
C LEU A 52 -1.41 11.29 -17.40
N LEU A 53 -0.59 12.06 -16.70
CA LEU A 53 -0.70 13.52 -16.64
C LEU A 53 -0.25 14.22 -17.92
N MET A 54 0.55 13.57 -18.76
CA MET A 54 0.91 14.07 -20.09
C MET A 54 -0.32 14.18 -21.01
N VAL A 55 -1.35 13.37 -20.76
CA VAL A 55 -2.62 13.42 -21.49
C VAL A 55 -3.50 14.54 -20.93
N PRO A 56 -4.11 15.40 -21.78
CA PRO A 56 -5.06 16.40 -21.32
C PRO A 56 -6.15 15.78 -20.42
N PRO A 57 -6.47 16.37 -19.25
CA PRO A 57 -7.35 15.75 -18.26
C PRO A 57 -8.71 15.32 -18.80
N VAL A 58 -9.34 16.17 -19.62
CA VAL A 58 -10.64 15.89 -20.23
C VAL A 58 -10.58 14.71 -21.20
N LEU A 59 -9.47 14.59 -21.95
CA LEU A 59 -9.27 13.47 -22.87
C LEU A 59 -9.07 12.17 -22.11
N LEU A 60 -8.26 12.18 -21.03
CA LEU A 60 -8.08 10.99 -20.20
C LEU A 60 -9.39 10.56 -19.53
N ALA A 61 -10.17 11.52 -19.02
CA ALA A 61 -11.50 11.25 -18.46
C ALA A 61 -12.45 10.62 -19.49
N LEU A 62 -12.42 11.11 -20.74
CA LEU A 62 -13.19 10.52 -21.84
C LEU A 62 -12.74 9.09 -22.13
N VAL A 63 -11.43 8.83 -22.20
CA VAL A 63 -10.88 7.49 -22.42
C VAL A 63 -11.32 6.53 -21.32
N ILE A 64 -11.23 6.94 -20.04
CA ILE A 64 -11.67 6.12 -18.91
C ILE A 64 -13.18 5.83 -18.99
N ALA A 65 -14.00 6.82 -19.35
CA ALA A 65 -15.43 6.63 -19.53
C ALA A 65 -15.76 5.67 -20.69
N VAL A 66 -15.02 5.74 -21.80
CA VAL A 66 -15.15 4.82 -22.94
C VAL A 66 -14.74 3.41 -22.55
N ILE A 67 -13.67 3.24 -21.76
CA ILE A 67 -13.27 1.93 -21.21
C ILE A 67 -14.37 1.36 -20.31
N ALA A 68 -14.93 2.18 -19.41
CA ALA A 68 -16.03 1.77 -18.55
C ALA A 68 -17.27 1.34 -19.35
N TRP A 69 -17.60 2.09 -20.41
CA TRP A 69 -18.65 1.71 -21.35
C TRP A 69 -18.33 0.41 -22.08
N PHE A 70 -17.11 0.21 -22.54
CA PHE A 70 -16.73 -0.99 -23.28
C PHE A 70 -16.82 -2.26 -22.42
N LEU A 71 -16.38 -2.17 -21.16
CA LEU A 71 -16.38 -3.29 -20.21
C LEU A 71 -17.78 -3.64 -19.71
N GLN A 72 -18.61 -2.64 -19.36
CA GLN A 72 -19.94 -2.90 -18.78
C GLN A 72 -21.10 -2.78 -19.77
N ARG A 73 -20.86 -2.24 -20.98
CA ARG A 73 -21.87 -1.88 -22.00
C ARG A 73 -23.00 -0.98 -21.51
N SER A 74 -22.82 -0.36 -20.35
CA SER A 74 -23.78 0.52 -19.69
C SER A 74 -23.49 1.99 -19.98
N ARG A 75 -24.35 2.62 -20.78
CA ARG A 75 -24.30 4.07 -21.05
C ARG A 75 -24.45 4.94 -19.79
N PRO A 76 -25.39 4.68 -18.86
CA PRO A 76 -25.53 5.55 -17.68
C PRO A 76 -24.29 5.51 -16.77
N LEU A 77 -23.63 4.35 -16.64
CA LEU A 77 -22.37 4.23 -15.92
C LEU A 77 -21.28 5.08 -16.56
N ALA A 78 -21.09 4.97 -17.88
CA ALA A 78 -20.06 5.70 -18.59
C ALA A 78 -20.23 7.22 -18.48
N ILE A 79 -21.47 7.70 -18.59
CA ILE A 79 -21.80 9.12 -18.39
C ILE A 79 -21.52 9.52 -16.94
N GLY A 80 -21.90 8.69 -15.95
CA GLY A 80 -21.61 8.94 -14.54
C GLY A 80 -20.11 9.04 -14.24
N VAL A 81 -19.31 8.14 -14.80
CA VAL A 81 -17.84 8.16 -14.69
C VAL A 81 -17.29 9.45 -15.30
N PHE A 82 -17.70 9.80 -16.52
CA PHE A 82 -17.23 11.02 -17.18
C PHE A 82 -17.58 12.27 -16.35
N LEU A 83 -18.84 12.42 -15.95
CA LEU A 83 -19.28 13.57 -15.15
C LEU A 83 -18.57 13.64 -13.78
N GLY A 84 -18.35 12.51 -13.12
CA GLY A 84 -17.60 12.45 -11.86
C GLY A 84 -16.15 12.90 -12.02
N LEU A 85 -15.47 12.46 -13.08
CA LEU A 85 -14.10 12.88 -13.37
C LEU A 85 -14.02 14.35 -13.77
N ILE A 86 -14.99 14.86 -14.54
CA ILE A 86 -15.09 16.29 -14.85
C ILE A 86 -15.31 17.11 -13.58
N PHE A 87 -16.13 16.63 -12.64
CA PHE A 87 -16.30 17.28 -11.35
C PHE A 87 -14.99 17.34 -10.56
N ILE A 88 -14.21 16.26 -10.51
CA ILE A 88 -12.89 16.25 -9.87
C ILE A 88 -11.92 17.26 -10.52
N ILE A 89 -11.93 17.34 -11.86
CA ILE A 89 -11.14 18.34 -12.59
C ILE A 89 -11.58 19.76 -12.19
N ASN A 90 -12.90 20.00 -12.09
CA ASN A 90 -13.45 21.27 -11.65
C ASN A 90 -13.03 21.64 -10.21
N GLN A 91 -12.83 20.66 -9.32
CA GLN A 91 -12.32 20.88 -7.96
C GLN A 91 -10.80 21.05 -7.88
N ASN A 92 -10.08 21.05 -9.01
CA ASN A 92 -8.62 21.13 -9.08
C ASN A 92 -7.89 20.01 -8.31
N LEU A 93 -8.50 18.82 -8.23
CA LEU A 93 -7.97 17.64 -7.55
C LEU A 93 -7.47 16.55 -8.51
N TRP A 94 -7.29 16.91 -9.79
CA TRP A 94 -6.94 15.96 -10.85
C TRP A 94 -5.60 15.25 -10.59
N LYS A 95 -4.56 16.00 -10.24
CA LYS A 95 -3.22 15.44 -10.00
C LYS A 95 -3.25 14.42 -8.85
N GLN A 96 -3.88 14.77 -7.74
CA GLN A 96 -4.01 13.91 -6.56
C GLN A 96 -4.84 12.66 -6.89
N THR A 97 -5.86 12.81 -7.72
CA THR A 97 -6.70 11.69 -8.18
C THR A 97 -5.91 10.71 -9.06
N VAL A 98 -5.12 11.21 -10.01
CA VAL A 98 -4.24 10.36 -10.84
C VAL A 98 -3.17 9.67 -9.98
N GLN A 99 -2.56 10.39 -9.04
CA GLN A 99 -1.61 9.79 -8.08
C GLN A 99 -2.27 8.65 -7.27
N THR A 100 -3.47 8.90 -6.74
CA THR A 100 -4.21 7.89 -5.98
C THR A 100 -4.61 6.70 -6.86
N LEU A 101 -5.04 6.96 -8.10
CA LEU A 101 -5.39 5.91 -9.05
C LEU A 101 -4.19 5.00 -9.34
N VAL A 102 -3.03 5.58 -9.66
CA VAL A 102 -1.80 4.83 -9.92
C VAL A 102 -1.40 4.01 -8.68
N LEU A 103 -1.40 4.63 -7.50
CA LEU A 103 -1.06 3.94 -6.25
C LEU A 103 -2.00 2.78 -5.95
N VAL A 104 -3.31 2.96 -6.09
CA VAL A 104 -4.30 1.91 -5.83
C VAL A 104 -4.17 0.76 -6.83
N VAL A 105 -4.00 1.06 -8.13
CA VAL A 105 -3.82 0.04 -9.17
C VAL A 105 -2.53 -0.73 -8.95
N ALA A 106 -1.41 -0.04 -8.69
CA ALA A 106 -0.12 -0.66 -8.43
C ALA A 106 -0.16 -1.54 -7.16
N ALA A 107 -0.73 -1.03 -6.06
CA ALA A 107 -0.86 -1.78 -4.82
C ALA A 107 -1.74 -3.03 -4.99
N ALA A 108 -2.88 -2.91 -5.67
CA ALA A 108 -3.76 -4.04 -5.94
C ALA A 108 -3.09 -5.08 -6.86
N ALA A 109 -2.41 -4.64 -7.92
CA ALA A 109 -1.68 -5.52 -8.82
C ALA A 109 -0.57 -6.28 -8.09
N MET A 110 0.22 -5.60 -7.27
CA MET A 110 1.29 -6.22 -6.46
C MET A 110 0.71 -7.17 -5.40
N ALA A 111 -0.37 -6.77 -4.72
CA ALA A 111 -1.06 -7.62 -3.75
C ALA A 111 -1.60 -8.90 -4.40
N MET A 112 -2.17 -8.83 -5.61
CA MET A 112 -2.59 -10.02 -6.35
C MET A 112 -1.40 -10.84 -6.84
N ALA A 113 -0.36 -10.20 -7.37
CA ALA A 113 0.82 -10.86 -7.89
C ALA A 113 1.56 -11.69 -6.83
N ILE A 114 1.55 -11.25 -5.57
CA ILE A 114 2.16 -11.96 -4.45
C ILE A 114 1.15 -12.85 -3.72
N GLY A 115 -0.03 -12.30 -3.43
CA GLY A 115 -1.06 -12.95 -2.63
C GLY A 115 -1.69 -14.16 -3.31
N VAL A 116 -1.90 -14.14 -4.63
CA VAL A 116 -2.48 -15.27 -5.36
C VAL A 116 -1.53 -16.47 -5.36
N PRO A 117 -0.23 -16.36 -5.74
CA PRO A 117 0.70 -17.48 -5.63
C PRO A 117 0.85 -18.03 -4.21
N LEU A 118 0.97 -17.16 -3.20
CA LEU A 118 1.06 -17.58 -1.80
C LEU A 118 -0.23 -18.28 -1.33
N GLY A 119 -1.40 -17.78 -1.75
CA GLY A 119 -2.69 -18.40 -1.48
C GLY A 119 -2.82 -19.80 -2.10
N ILE A 120 -2.41 -19.94 -3.37
CA ILE A 120 -2.38 -21.25 -4.04
C ILE A 120 -1.43 -22.20 -3.31
N TRP A 121 -0.25 -21.73 -2.89
CA TRP A 121 0.72 -22.56 -2.16
C TRP A 121 0.19 -23.01 -0.79
N ALA A 122 -0.44 -22.10 -0.05
CA ALA A 122 -1.06 -22.38 1.24
C ALA A 122 -2.22 -23.39 1.12
N ALA A 123 -3.00 -23.33 0.03
CA ALA A 123 -4.08 -24.26 -0.23
C ALA A 123 -3.60 -25.72 -0.38
N HIS A 124 -2.39 -25.93 -0.92
CA HIS A 124 -1.82 -27.27 -1.09
C HIS A 124 -1.05 -27.78 0.13
N LYS A 125 -0.60 -26.89 1.03
CA LYS A 125 0.25 -27.26 2.18
C LYS A 125 -0.31 -26.70 3.49
N PRO A 126 -0.98 -27.53 4.32
CA PRO A 126 -1.56 -27.09 5.61
C PRO A 126 -0.54 -26.45 6.58
N LYS A 127 0.73 -26.86 6.50
CA LYS A 127 1.81 -26.25 7.30
C LYS A 127 2.10 -24.81 6.88
N VAL A 128 2.09 -24.51 5.58
CA VAL A 128 2.32 -23.16 5.04
C VAL A 128 1.20 -22.24 5.52
N TYR A 129 -0.06 -22.67 5.37
CA TYR A 129 -1.21 -21.93 5.87
C TYR A 129 -1.09 -21.59 7.36
N ARG A 130 -0.73 -22.57 8.20
CA ARG A 130 -0.60 -22.38 9.65
C ARG A 130 0.48 -21.35 10.05
N VAL A 131 1.58 -21.28 9.28
CA VAL A 131 2.65 -20.30 9.54
C VAL A 131 2.30 -18.92 9.00
N MET A 132 1.57 -18.86 7.88
CA MET A 132 1.20 -17.60 7.23
C MET A 132 0.05 -16.90 7.97
N LEU A 133 -0.86 -17.67 8.57
CA LEU A 133 -2.06 -17.16 9.25
C LEU A 133 -1.74 -16.10 10.34
N PRO A 134 -0.79 -16.30 11.27
CA PRO A 134 -0.43 -15.26 12.24
C PRO A 134 0.09 -13.97 11.62
N VAL A 135 0.81 -14.06 10.50
CA VAL A 135 1.33 -12.88 9.78
C VAL A 135 0.18 -12.12 9.14
N LEU A 136 -0.76 -12.84 8.51
CA LEU A 136 -1.97 -12.24 7.93
C LEU A 136 -2.83 -11.59 9.00
N ASP A 137 -3.03 -12.25 10.14
CA ASP A 137 -3.77 -11.71 11.28
C ASP A 137 -3.11 -10.42 11.79
N LEU A 138 -1.77 -10.41 11.91
CA LEU A 138 -1.02 -9.22 12.31
C LEU A 138 -1.16 -8.08 11.28
N MET A 139 -1.04 -8.37 9.98
CA MET A 139 -1.20 -7.38 8.92
C MET A 139 -2.61 -6.79 8.86
N GLN A 140 -3.63 -7.54 9.26
CA GLN A 140 -5.04 -7.10 9.23
C GLN A 140 -5.49 -6.39 10.52
N THR A 141 -4.81 -6.62 11.64
CA THR A 141 -5.24 -6.11 12.96
C THR A 141 -4.36 -4.99 13.51
N LEU A 142 -3.13 -4.81 13.01
CA LEU A 142 -2.28 -3.71 13.44
C LEU A 142 -2.81 -2.36 12.92
N PRO A 143 -2.95 -1.34 13.79
CA PRO A 143 -3.31 0.01 13.35
C PRO A 143 -2.29 0.59 12.39
N THR A 144 -2.75 1.36 11.42
CA THR A 144 -1.91 1.97 10.38
C THR A 144 -0.69 2.71 10.92
N PHE A 145 -0.87 3.47 12.00
CA PHE A 145 0.21 4.26 12.60
C PHE A 145 1.38 3.42 13.13
N VAL A 146 1.14 2.17 13.52
CA VAL A 146 2.18 1.30 14.09
C VAL A 146 3.19 0.90 13.02
N TYR A 147 2.74 0.58 11.80
CA TYR A 147 3.64 0.24 10.70
C TYR A 147 4.10 1.45 9.89
N LEU A 148 3.39 2.59 9.95
CA LEU A 148 3.76 3.77 9.17
C LEU A 148 5.14 4.32 9.58
N ILE A 149 5.44 4.38 10.88
CA ILE A 149 6.71 4.88 11.40
C ILE A 149 7.92 4.14 10.78
N PRO A 150 8.02 2.80 10.89
CA PRO A 150 9.15 2.09 10.32
C PRO A 150 9.18 2.14 8.80
N VAL A 151 8.03 2.14 8.12
CA VAL A 151 7.97 2.25 6.66
C VAL A 151 8.56 3.58 6.18
N LEU A 152 8.20 4.71 6.79
CA LEU A 152 8.74 6.03 6.43
C LEU A 152 10.24 6.16 6.69
N THR A 153 10.77 5.42 7.67
CA THR A 153 12.22 5.43 7.94
C THR A 153 13.00 4.54 6.98
N LEU A 154 12.36 3.51 6.42
CA LEU A 154 13.01 2.54 5.55
C LEU A 154 12.82 2.86 4.06
N PHE A 155 11.70 3.48 3.67
CA PHE A 155 11.30 3.67 2.28
C PHE A 155 11.01 5.13 1.94
#